data_AF-A0AAU8PKK1-F1
#
_entry.id   AF-A0AAU8PKK1-F1
#
_cell.length_a   1.000
_cell.length_b   1.000
_cell.length_c   1.000
_cell.angle_alpha   90.00
_cell.angle_beta   90.00
_cell.angle_gamma   90.00
#
_symmetry.space_group_name_H-M   'P 1'
#
loop_
_entity.id
_entity.type
_entity.pdbx_description
1 polymer ?
#
loop_
_entity_poly.entity_id
_entity_poly.type
_entity_poly.pdbx_seq_one_letter_code
_entity_poly.pdbx_strand_id
1 'polypeptide(L)'
;MIDHFFPGGAEVALVMLGGKIPAIGPLIDTRQEAVSLARCYMKKLDALTDRSRSFQIMTARQTDGRYALFLQGEGVVMKVLSNIDELLFWRFRKAFRRGLFILTVFFKGEAGMECLAVTEGLGAVIFTPS
;
A
#
# COMPACT_ATOMS: atom_id res chain seq x y z
N MET A 1 2.05 10.17 17.06
CA MET A 1 2.50 10.98 15.91
C MET A 1 2.09 10.25 14.63
N ILE A 2 1.37 10.89 13.71
CA ILE A 2 1.01 10.29 12.42
C ILE A 2 2.07 10.74 11.42
N ASP A 3 2.85 9.79 10.90
CA ASP A 3 3.82 10.08 9.84
C ASP A 3 3.07 10.15 8.50
N HIS A 4 3.09 11.33 7.87
CA HIS A 4 2.47 11.58 6.57
C HIS A 4 3.53 11.40 5.49
N PHE A 5 3.51 10.26 4.80
CA PHE A 5 4.62 9.85 3.95
C PHE A 5 4.35 9.97 2.44
N PHE A 6 3.14 10.34 2.05
CA PHE A 6 2.71 10.31 0.64
C PHE A 6 2.83 11.66 -0.03
N PRO A 7 3.20 11.71 -1.33
CA PRO A 7 2.88 12.86 -2.15
C PRO A 7 1.35 12.99 -2.13
N GLY A 8 0.85 14.01 -1.43
CA GLY A 8 -0.57 14.26 -1.32
C GLY A 8 -1.15 14.45 -2.71
N GLY A 9 -1.86 13.45 -3.23
CA GLY A 9 -2.48 13.53 -4.56
C GLY A 9 -2.25 12.32 -5.46
N ALA A 10 -1.32 11.40 -5.14
CA ALA A 10 -1.15 10.20 -5.96
C ALA A 10 -2.42 9.33 -5.96
N GLU A 11 -2.81 8.88 -7.15
CA GLU A 11 -3.87 7.87 -7.32
C GLU A 11 -3.41 6.52 -6.74
N VAL A 12 -4.36 5.67 -6.38
CA VAL A 12 -4.08 4.32 -5.87
C VAL A 12 -4.46 3.30 -6.92
N ALA A 13 -3.59 2.33 -7.12
CA ALA A 13 -3.80 1.20 -8.01
C ALA A 13 -3.91 -0.12 -7.24
N LEU A 14 -4.63 -1.06 -7.83
CA LEU A 14 -4.85 -2.41 -7.31
C LEU A 14 -4.78 -3.42 -8.45
N VAL A 15 -3.97 -4.47 -8.31
CA VAL A 15 -3.93 -5.62 -9.22
C VAL A 15 -4.04 -6.92 -8.44
N MET A 16 -4.55 -7.98 -9.09
CA MET A 16 -4.64 -9.32 -8.49
C MET A 16 -3.50 -10.20 -9.00
N LEU A 17 -2.43 -10.35 -8.22
CA LEU A 17 -1.30 -11.22 -8.57
C LEU A 17 -1.73 -12.69 -8.51
N GLY A 18 -1.44 -13.42 -9.59
CA GLY A 18 -1.90 -14.81 -9.76
C GLY A 18 -3.42 -14.98 -9.66
N GLY A 19 -4.19 -13.89 -9.89
CA GLY A 19 -5.64 -13.85 -9.72
C GLY A 19 -6.14 -13.99 -8.28
N LYS A 20 -5.25 -13.98 -7.27
CA LYS A 20 -5.61 -14.36 -5.89
C LYS A 20 -5.10 -13.41 -4.82
N ILE A 21 -3.96 -12.76 -5.02
CA ILE A 21 -3.32 -11.92 -4.01
C ILE A 21 -3.46 -10.46 -4.44
N PRO A 22 -4.19 -9.62 -3.69
CA PRO A 22 -4.26 -8.20 -4.01
C PRO A 22 -2.91 -7.53 -3.77
N ALA A 23 -2.39 -6.83 -4.78
CA ALA A 23 -1.28 -5.90 -4.65
C ALA A 23 -1.83 -4.47 -4.82
N ILE A 24 -1.60 -3.63 -3.83
CA ILE A 24 -2.14 -2.26 -3.74
C ILE A 24 -1.03 -1.27 -3.43
N GLY A 25 -1.14 -0.05 -3.95
CA GLY A 25 -0.05 0.92 -3.92
C GLY A 25 -0.38 2.22 -4.63
N PRO A 26 0.40 3.30 -4.44
CA PRO A 26 0.24 4.49 -5.26
C PRO A 26 0.67 4.22 -6.70
N LEU A 27 0.06 4.93 -7.64
CA LEU A 27 0.48 5.02 -9.03
C LEU A 27 1.34 6.27 -9.24
N ILE A 28 2.57 6.05 -9.68
CA ILE A 28 3.58 7.08 -9.89
C ILE A 28 3.86 7.24 -11.39
N ASP A 29 4.29 8.42 -11.83
CA ASP A 29 4.48 8.68 -13.26
C ASP A 29 5.70 7.96 -13.83
N THR A 30 6.81 7.90 -13.07
CA THR A 30 8.06 7.33 -13.59
C THR A 30 8.54 6.13 -12.78
N ARG A 31 9.21 5.19 -13.47
CA ARG A 31 9.85 4.02 -12.83
C ARG A 31 10.87 4.43 -11.77
N GLN A 32 11.67 5.47 -12.03
CA GLN A 32 12.72 5.91 -11.10
C GLN A 32 12.14 6.43 -9.78
N GLU A 33 11.09 7.26 -9.85
CA GLU A 33 10.39 7.75 -8.66
C GLU A 33 9.70 6.61 -7.93
N ALA A 34 9.06 5.71 -8.67
CA ALA A 34 8.38 4.55 -8.10
C ALA A 34 9.33 3.64 -7.31
N VAL A 35 10.51 3.33 -7.87
CA VAL A 35 11.54 2.53 -7.21
C VAL A 35 12.07 3.26 -5.97
N SER A 36 12.31 4.56 -6.07
CA SER A 36 12.77 5.38 -4.94
C SER A 36 11.76 5.40 -3.80
N LEU A 37 10.47 5.58 -4.13
CA LEU A 37 9.37 5.54 -3.16
C LEU A 37 9.22 4.15 -2.54
N ALA A 38 9.26 3.08 -3.35
CA ALA A 38 9.16 1.71 -2.87
C ALA A 38 10.28 1.37 -1.88
N ARG A 39 11.53 1.73 -2.19
CA ARG A 39 12.65 1.53 -1.26
C ARG A 39 12.46 2.29 0.04
N CYS A 40 11.88 3.48 -0.01
CA CYS A 40 11.59 4.26 1.18
C CYS A 40 10.44 3.64 2.01
N TYR A 41 9.41 3.05 1.38
CA TYR A 41 8.45 2.22 2.11
C TYR A 41 9.11 1.06 2.82
N MET A 42 9.95 0.28 2.12
CA MET A 42 10.55 -0.91 2.73
C MET A 42 11.35 -0.53 3.98
N LYS A 43 12.19 0.52 3.90
CA LYS A 43 12.92 1.03 5.07
C LYS A 43 12.01 1.45 6.23
N LYS A 44 10.87 2.07 5.93
CA LYS A 44 9.90 2.49 6.96
C LYS A 44 9.15 1.31 7.57
N LEU A 45 8.79 0.32 6.76
CA LEU A 45 8.17 -0.92 7.22
C LEU A 45 9.15 -1.72 8.07
N ASP A 46 10.42 -1.82 7.68
CA ASP A 46 11.48 -2.45 8.47
C ASP A 46 11.59 -1.77 9.86
N ALA A 47 11.68 -0.44 9.88
CA ALA A 47 11.73 0.34 11.12
C ALA A 47 10.45 0.21 11.97
N LEU A 48 9.30 -0.03 11.33
CA LEU A 48 8.03 -0.29 12.00
C LEU A 48 8.08 -1.69 12.65
N THR A 49 8.51 -2.71 11.92
CA THR A 49 8.64 -4.11 12.39
C THR A 49 9.67 -4.27 13.51
N ASP A 50 10.72 -3.46 13.53
CA ASP A 50 11.69 -3.44 14.64
C ASP A 50 11.08 -2.94 15.95
N ARG A 51 10.08 -2.07 15.86
CA ARG A 51 9.46 -1.39 17.03
C ARG A 51 8.23 -2.08 17.56
N SER A 52 7.57 -2.92 16.76
CA SER A 52 6.37 -3.60 17.19
C SER A 52 6.27 -5.00 16.58
N ARG A 53 5.87 -5.96 17.42
CA ARG A 53 5.69 -7.36 17.03
C ARG A 53 4.31 -7.65 16.45
N SER A 54 3.38 -6.71 16.55
CA SER A 54 2.01 -6.87 16.09
C SER A 54 1.50 -5.61 15.42
N PHE A 55 0.77 -5.78 14.33
CA PHE A 55 0.20 -4.69 13.55
C PHE A 55 -1.27 -4.93 13.29
N GLN A 56 -2.05 -3.86 13.37
CA GLN A 56 -3.42 -3.80 12.94
C GLN A 56 -3.52 -2.99 11.65
N ILE A 57 -4.31 -3.50 10.71
CA ILE A 57 -4.65 -2.79 9.49
C ILE A 57 -5.90 -1.99 9.78
N MET A 58 -5.79 -0.66 9.69
CA MET A 58 -6.89 0.26 9.94
C MET A 58 -7.23 1.01 8.65
N THR A 59 -8.51 1.28 8.45
CA THR A 59 -8.99 2.07 7.31
C THR A 59 -9.88 3.19 7.84
N ALA A 60 -9.73 4.39 7.28
CA ALA A 60 -10.54 5.54 7.68
C ALA A 60 -11.04 6.30 6.45
N ARG A 61 -12.30 6.74 6.50
CA ARG A 61 -12.88 7.61 5.47
C ARG A 61 -12.36 9.03 5.66
N GLN A 62 -11.96 9.67 4.56
CA GLN A 62 -11.51 11.05 4.47
C GLN A 62 -12.70 12.00 4.26
N THR A 63 -12.49 13.29 4.47
CA THR A 63 -13.53 14.33 4.37
C THR A 63 -14.13 14.46 2.96
N ASP A 64 -13.38 14.06 1.94
CA ASP A 64 -13.80 14.05 0.52
C ASP A 64 -14.47 12.72 0.10
N GLY A 65 -14.72 11.82 1.05
CA GLY A 65 -15.35 10.53 0.80
C GLY A 65 -14.40 9.40 0.39
N ARG A 66 -13.13 9.69 0.09
CA ARG A 66 -12.09 8.67 -0.19
C ARG A 66 -11.64 7.97 1.10
N TYR A 67 -10.79 6.95 0.99
CA TYR A 67 -10.29 6.17 2.12
C TYR A 67 -8.76 6.25 2.23
N ALA A 68 -8.29 6.14 3.47
CA ALA A 68 -6.87 5.98 3.79
C ALA A 68 -6.64 4.63 4.49
N LEU A 69 -5.50 4.02 4.22
CA LEU A 69 -5.03 2.77 4.85
C LEU A 69 -3.91 3.10 5.82
N PHE A 70 -3.96 2.49 6.99
CA PHE A 70 -2.98 2.67 8.06
C PHE A 70 -2.49 1.32 8.57
N LEU A 71 -1.23 1.28 8.95
CA LEU A 71 -0.66 0.22 9.78
C LEU A 71 -0.43 0.81 11.18
N GLN A 72 -1.08 0.20 12.17
CA GLN A 72 -0.97 0.57 13.57
C GLN A 72 -0.24 -0.52 14.34
N GLY A 73 0.92 -0.18 14.89
CA GLY A 73 1.64 -1.02 15.87
C GLY A 73 1.62 -0.39 17.26
N GLU A 74 2.37 -0.97 18.18
CA GLU A 74 2.54 -0.46 19.55
C GLU A 74 3.07 0.98 19.54
N GLY A 75 2.19 1.95 19.84
CA GLY A 75 2.54 3.37 19.94
C GLY A 75 2.83 4.09 18.61
N VAL A 76 2.77 3.39 17.46
CA VAL A 76 3.07 3.96 16.14
C VAL A 76 1.92 3.74 15.17
N VAL A 77 1.49 4.82 14.51
CA VAL A 77 0.50 4.77 13.42
C VAL A 77 1.14 5.32 12.17
N MET A 78 1.25 4.47 11.15
CA MET A 78 1.76 4.83 9.84
C MET A 78 0.62 4.88 8.84
N LYS A 79 0.42 6.02 8.18
CA LYS A 79 -0.46 6.10 7.02
C LYS A 79 0.27 5.52 5.83
N VAL A 80 -0.19 4.38 5.33
CA VAL A 80 0.44 3.63 4.24
C VAL A 80 -0.21 3.79 2.89
N LEU A 81 -1.43 4.35 2.81
CA LEU A 81 -2.03 4.83 1.56
C LEU A 81 -3.03 5.95 1.90
N SER A 82 -3.23 6.86 0.96
CA SER A 82 -4.29 7.88 0.99
C SER A 82 -5.02 7.92 -0.34
N ASN A 83 -6.18 8.56 -0.38
CA ASN A 83 -6.95 8.83 -1.60
C ASN A 83 -7.40 7.56 -2.33
N ILE A 84 -7.63 6.46 -1.60
CA ILE A 84 -8.23 5.25 -2.13
C ILE A 84 -9.69 5.58 -2.48
N ASP A 85 -10.07 5.46 -3.75
CA ASP A 85 -11.47 5.66 -4.14
C ASP A 85 -12.36 4.55 -3.55
N GLU A 86 -13.66 4.84 -3.40
CA GLU A 86 -14.60 3.94 -2.74
C GLU A 86 -14.72 2.58 -3.44
N LEU A 87 -14.72 2.55 -4.79
CA LEU A 87 -14.85 1.31 -5.55
C LEU A 87 -13.60 0.43 -5.38
N LEU A 88 -12.41 1.02 -5.46
CA LEU A 88 -11.14 0.33 -5.26
C LEU A 88 -10.97 -0.15 -3.82
N PHE A 89 -11.44 0.63 -2.84
CA PHE A 89 -11.51 0.21 -1.44
C PHE A 89 -12.36 -1.05 -1.26
N TRP A 90 -13.57 -1.08 -1.83
CA TRP A 90 -14.43 -2.26 -1.76
C TRP A 90 -13.84 -3.48 -2.46
N ARG A 91 -13.19 -3.29 -3.62
CA ARG A 91 -12.47 -4.35 -4.33
C ARG A 91 -11.33 -4.91 -3.48
N PHE A 92 -10.51 -4.02 -2.88
CA PHE A 92 -9.44 -4.39 -1.97
C PHE A 92 -9.99 -5.18 -0.78
N ARG A 93 -11.02 -4.67 -0.10
CA ARG A 93 -11.63 -5.34 1.06
C ARG A 93 -12.19 -6.72 0.73
N LYS A 94 -12.77 -6.90 -0.46
CA LYS A 94 -13.25 -8.20 -0.94
C LYS A 94 -12.09 -9.18 -1.17
N ALA A 95 -11.00 -8.71 -1.78
CA ALA A 95 -9.81 -9.52 -2.04
C ALA A 95 -9.02 -9.85 -0.76
N PHE A 96 -8.94 -8.90 0.17
CA PHE A 96 -8.22 -9.00 1.45
C PHE A 96 -8.87 -9.97 2.46
N ARG A 97 -10.05 -10.54 2.18
CA ARG A 97 -10.72 -11.53 3.06
C ARG A 97 -9.85 -12.74 3.44
N ARG A 98 -8.76 -12.98 2.72
CA ARG A 98 -7.78 -14.03 3.01
C ARG A 98 -6.68 -13.60 4.00
N GLY A 99 -6.78 -12.40 4.56
CA GLY A 99 -5.81 -11.83 5.50
C GLY A 99 -4.45 -11.50 4.86
N LEU A 100 -4.35 -11.46 3.53
CA LEU A 100 -3.08 -11.31 2.81
C LEU A 100 -3.21 -10.26 1.71
N PHE A 101 -2.24 -9.35 1.63
CA PHE A 101 -2.05 -8.47 0.49
C PHE A 101 -0.59 -8.06 0.33
N ILE A 102 -0.26 -7.45 -0.80
CA ILE A 102 1.06 -6.87 -1.06
C ILE A 102 0.93 -5.35 -1.10
N LEU A 103 1.69 -4.65 -0.27
CA LEU A 103 1.87 -3.21 -0.37
C LEU A 103 3.05 -2.94 -1.30
N THR A 104 2.82 -2.25 -2.40
CA THR A 104 3.84 -1.97 -3.43
C THR A 104 3.65 -0.57 -4.00
N VAL A 105 4.36 -0.25 -5.07
CA VAL A 105 4.22 0.99 -5.85
C VAL A 105 4.06 0.61 -7.32
N PHE A 106 3.19 1.33 -8.02
CA PHE A 106 2.95 1.18 -9.44
C PHE A 106 3.58 2.34 -10.20
N PHE A 107 3.89 2.12 -11.47
CA PHE A 107 4.32 3.20 -12.37
C PHE A 107 3.69 3.11 -13.75
N LYS A 108 3.64 4.24 -14.46
CA LYS A 108 3.24 4.29 -15.87
C LYS A 108 4.43 3.84 -16.74
N GLY A 109 4.42 2.58 -17.14
CA GLY A 109 5.37 2.01 -18.09
C GLY A 109 4.91 2.14 -19.54
N GLU A 110 5.71 1.61 -20.46
CA GLU A 110 5.44 1.71 -21.91
C GLU A 110 4.18 0.93 -22.32
N ALA A 111 3.92 -0.20 -21.66
CA ALA A 111 2.75 -1.05 -21.90
C ALA A 111 1.53 -0.67 -21.02
N GLY A 112 1.60 0.46 -20.32
CA GLY A 112 0.59 0.89 -19.35
C GLY A 112 1.08 0.75 -17.92
N MET A 113 0.16 0.50 -16.99
CA MET A 113 0.49 0.44 -15.56
C MET A 113 1.28 -0.83 -15.22
N GLU A 114 2.44 -0.65 -14.60
CA GLU A 114 3.32 -1.73 -14.16
C GLU A 114 3.43 -1.78 -12.63
N CYS A 115 3.63 -2.98 -12.08
CA CYS A 115 3.65 -3.26 -10.65
C CYS A 115 5.07 -3.60 -10.21
N LEU A 116 5.67 -2.82 -9.30
CA LEU A 116 7.05 -3.06 -8.88
C LEU A 116 7.26 -4.37 -8.13
N ALA A 117 6.23 -4.90 -7.45
CA ALA A 117 6.30 -6.24 -6.87
C ALA A 117 6.50 -7.34 -7.92
N VAL A 118 6.06 -7.11 -9.17
CA VAL A 118 6.19 -8.06 -10.29
C VAL A 118 7.48 -7.80 -11.06
N THR A 119 7.77 -6.55 -11.40
CA THR A 119 8.88 -6.21 -12.29
C THR A 119 10.24 -6.17 -11.58
N GLU A 120 10.26 -5.78 -10.31
CA GLU A 120 11.50 -5.57 -9.53
C GLU A 120 11.53 -6.38 -8.23
N GLY A 121 10.47 -7.12 -7.91
CA GLY A 121 10.32 -7.78 -6.61
C GLY A 121 10.18 -6.79 -5.43
N LEU A 122 9.85 -5.52 -5.70
CA LEU A 122 9.73 -4.48 -4.67
C LEU A 122 8.30 -4.39 -4.13
N GLY A 123 8.08 -4.98 -2.97
CA GLY A 123 6.82 -4.91 -2.24
C GLY A 123 6.94 -5.58 -0.87
N ALA A 124 6.03 -5.23 0.03
CA ALA A 124 5.92 -5.84 1.34
C ALA A 124 4.69 -6.73 1.39
N VAL A 125 4.88 -7.97 1.83
CA VAL A 125 3.78 -8.89 2.09
C VAL A 125 3.20 -8.58 3.46
N ILE A 126 1.93 -8.19 3.51
CA ILE A 126 1.22 -7.95 4.75
C ILE A 126 0.25 -9.11 4.98
N PHE A 127 0.45 -9.82 6.08
CA PHE A 127 -0.36 -10.95 6.49
C PHE A 127 -0.91 -10.74 7.89
N THR A 128 -2.23 -10.83 8.02
CA THR A 128 -2.93 -10.88 9.30
C THR A 128 -3.59 -12.24 9.44
N PRO A 129 -3.01 -13.17 10.21
CA PRO A 129 -3.67 -14.42 10.51
C PRO A 129 -4.97 -14.12 11.27
N SER A 130 -6.08 -14.62 10.73
CA SER A 130 -7.38 -14.66 11.39
C SER A 130 -7.43 -15.70 12.50
#